data_AF-A0A3N5IHP6-F1
#
_entry.id   AF-A0A3N5IHP6-F1
#
_cell.length_a   1.000
_cell.length_b   1.000
_cell.length_c   1.000
_cell.angle_alpha   90.00
_cell.angle_beta   90.00
_cell.angle_gamma   90.00
#
_symmetry.space_group_name_H-M   'P 1'
#
loop_
_entity.id
_entity.type
_entity.pdbx_description
1 polymer ?
#
loop_
_entity_poly.entity_id
_entity_poly.type
_entity_poly.pdbx_seq_one_letter_code
_entity_poly.pdbx_strand_id
1 'polypeptide(L)'
;MTQLEKARKGIISEEMKACAVEEDVEAEFIRQGMVDGNIVICRNANHTAIKPLAIGKGLRTKVNANIGTSKDNNDLIAELEKLKIAIAAGADAVMDLSTGGDLAQ
;
A
#
# COMPACT_ATOMS: atom_id res chain seq x y z
N MET A 1 -0.62 2.84 17.75
CA MET A 1 0.84 2.65 17.57
C MET A 1 1.11 2.33 16.11
N THR A 2 2.03 3.05 15.48
CA THR A 2 2.41 2.85 14.08
C THR A 2 3.33 1.64 13.93
N GLN A 3 3.51 1.15 12.69
CA GLN A 3 4.46 0.06 12.42
C GLN A 3 5.90 0.47 12.72
N LEU A 4 6.26 1.74 12.47
CA LEU A 4 7.59 2.27 12.79
C LEU A 4 7.86 2.29 14.30
N GLU A 5 6.87 2.67 15.11
CA GLU A 5 6.98 2.64 16.58
C GLU A 5 7.20 1.22 17.10
N LYS A 6 6.49 0.23 16.54
CA LYS A 6 6.70 -1.20 16.86
C LYS A 6 8.13 -1.63 16.48
N ALA A 7 8.58 -1.30 15.26
CA ALA A 7 9.90 -1.65 14.76
C ALA A 7 11.03 -1.10 15.65
N ARG A 8 10.94 0.18 16.05
CA ARG A 8 11.91 0.83 16.95
C ARG A 8 11.95 0.23 18.36
N LYS A 9 10.85 -0.39 18.82
CA LYS A 9 10.80 -1.14 20.08
C LYS A 9 11.31 -2.58 19.94
N GLY A 10 11.83 -2.97 18.79
CA GLY A 10 12.27 -4.35 18.52
C GLY A 10 11.10 -5.32 18.33
N ILE A 11 9.88 -4.83 18.13
CA ILE A 11 8.69 -5.67 17.97
C ILE A 11 8.51 -5.97 16.49
N ILE A 12 8.56 -7.27 16.14
CA ILE A 12 8.16 -7.77 14.82
C ILE A 12 6.65 -7.97 14.83
N SER A 13 5.94 -7.17 14.03
CA SER A 13 4.48 -7.24 13.92
C SER A 13 4.01 -8.33 12.94
N GLU A 14 2.72 -8.68 12.99
CA GLU A 14 2.12 -9.57 11.99
C GLU A 14 2.16 -8.98 10.59
N GLU A 15 2.10 -7.64 10.46
CA GLU A 15 2.26 -6.99 9.16
C GLU A 15 3.67 -7.15 8.60
N MET A 16 4.71 -7.04 9.44
CA MET A 16 6.09 -7.28 9.02
C MET A 16 6.28 -8.73 8.58
N LYS A 17 5.72 -9.70 9.31
CA LYS A 17 5.78 -11.12 8.94
C LYS A 17 5.08 -11.39 7.60
N ALA A 18 3.88 -10.83 7.41
CA ALA A 18 3.13 -11.00 6.16
C ALA A 18 3.90 -10.43 4.96
N CYS A 19 4.44 -9.22 5.07
CA CYS A 19 5.27 -8.65 4.02
C CYS A 19 6.56 -9.44 3.79
N ALA A 20 7.17 -10.00 4.85
CA ALA A 20 8.39 -10.79 4.74
C ALA A 20 8.18 -12.07 3.91
N VAL A 21 7.05 -12.75 4.15
CA VAL A 21 6.63 -13.92 3.35
C VAL A 21 6.39 -13.54 1.88
N GLU A 22 5.76 -12.39 1.63
CA GLU A 22 5.46 -11.95 0.25
C GLU A 22 6.71 -11.52 -0.53
N GLU A 23 7.70 -10.94 0.15
CA GLU A 23 8.96 -10.49 -0.46
C GLU A 23 10.06 -11.56 -0.46
N ASP A 24 9.81 -12.74 0.12
CA ASP A 24 10.79 -13.81 0.31
C ASP A 24 12.05 -13.36 1.06
N VAL A 25 11.84 -12.67 2.19
CA VAL A 25 12.91 -12.16 3.08
C VAL A 25 12.60 -12.45 4.55
N GLU A 26 13.58 -12.26 5.42
CA GLU A 26 13.39 -12.37 6.87
C GLU A 26 12.57 -11.20 7.43
N ALA A 27 11.70 -11.47 8.41
CA ALA A 27 10.91 -10.42 9.06
C ALA A 27 11.78 -9.37 9.76
N GLU A 28 12.96 -9.78 10.24
CA GLU A 28 13.95 -8.89 10.84
C GLU A 28 14.58 -7.95 9.80
N PHE A 29 14.75 -8.38 8.55
CA PHE A 29 15.21 -7.51 7.45
C PHE A 29 14.23 -6.35 7.23
N ILE A 30 12.93 -6.65 7.21
CA ILE A 30 11.90 -5.62 7.11
C ILE A 30 11.91 -4.71 8.34
N ARG A 31 11.93 -5.27 9.57
CA ARG A 31 11.94 -4.48 10.80
C ARG A 31 13.13 -3.52 10.84
N GLN A 32 14.33 -4.00 10.51
CA GLN A 32 15.54 -3.18 10.49
C GLN A 32 15.46 -2.11 9.38
N GLY A 33 15.04 -2.47 8.17
CA GLY A 33 14.84 -1.51 7.08
C GLY A 33 13.82 -0.42 7.43
N MET A 34 12.81 -0.72 8.25
CA MET A 34 11.89 0.28 8.79
C MET A 34 12.56 1.22 9.80
N VAL A 35 13.37 0.69 10.71
CA VAL A 35 14.13 1.51 11.68
C VAL A 35 15.10 2.44 10.96
N ASP A 36 15.75 1.93 9.91
CA ASP A 36 16.71 2.68 9.08
C ASP A 36 16.04 3.69 8.15
N GLY A 37 14.71 3.68 8.04
CA GLY A 37 13.94 4.56 7.15
C GLY A 37 14.00 4.18 5.66
N ASN A 38 14.46 2.97 5.35
CA ASN A 38 14.60 2.46 3.98
C ASN A 38 13.38 1.66 3.49
N ILE A 39 12.55 1.17 4.42
CA ILE A 39 11.34 0.39 4.15
C ILE A 39 10.16 1.02 4.91
N VAL A 40 9.00 1.07 4.26
CA VAL A 40 7.72 1.42 4.88
C VAL A 40 6.72 0.29 4.66
N ILE A 41 5.80 0.10 5.60
CA ILE A 41 4.63 -0.77 5.43
C ILE A 41 3.37 0.09 5.36
N CYS A 42 2.66 0.01 4.24
CA CYS A 42 1.37 0.63 4.03
C CYS A 42 0.27 -0.22 4.65
N ARG A 43 -0.17 0.15 5.87
CA ARG A 43 -1.30 -0.48 6.55
C ARG A 43 -2.02 0.51 7.46
N ASN A 44 -3.07 1.15 6.94
CA ASN A 44 -3.99 1.93 7.78
C ASN A 44 -4.84 0.96 8.61
N ALA A 45 -4.99 1.25 9.91
CA ALA A 45 -5.80 0.44 10.83
C ALA A 45 -7.27 0.31 10.40
N ASN A 46 -7.81 1.30 9.68
CA ASN A 46 -9.18 1.29 9.17
C ASN A 46 -9.33 0.56 7.83
N HIS A 47 -8.22 0.26 7.13
CA HIS A 47 -8.25 -0.37 5.81
C HIS A 47 -7.85 -1.85 5.93
N THR A 48 -8.72 -2.65 6.54
CA THR A 48 -8.42 -4.05 6.92
C THR A 48 -8.60 -5.05 5.77
N ALA A 49 -9.35 -4.69 4.72
CA ALA A 49 -9.73 -5.58 3.62
C ALA A 49 -8.57 -5.93 2.66
N ILE A 50 -7.51 -5.13 2.64
CA ILE A 50 -6.32 -5.40 1.82
C ILE A 50 -5.25 -6.16 2.60
N LYS A 51 -4.17 -6.57 1.96
CA LYS A 51 -2.95 -7.03 2.66
C LYS A 51 -2.04 -5.84 2.97
N PRO A 52 -1.19 -5.91 4.01
CA PRO A 52 -0.12 -4.92 4.19
C PRO A 52 0.88 -5.01 3.03
N LEU A 53 1.36 -3.86 2.54
CA LEU A 53 2.34 -3.78 1.46
C LEU A 53 3.64 -3.16 1.98
N ALA A 54 4.77 -3.82 1.77
CA ALA A 54 6.09 -3.25 2.05
C ALA A 54 6.69 -2.60 0.80
N ILE A 55 7.25 -1.40 0.97
CA ILE A 55 7.88 -0.62 -0.09
C ILE A 55 9.24 -0.16 0.42
N GLY A 56 10.31 -0.47 -0.31
CA GLY A 56 11.64 -0.01 0.09
C GLY A 56 12.80 -0.74 -0.57
N LYS A 57 14.01 -0.36 -0.17
CA LYS A 57 15.26 -0.89 -0.73
C LYS A 57 15.42 -2.38 -0.38
N GLY A 58 15.79 -3.18 -1.37
CA GLY A 58 16.01 -4.63 -1.23
C GLY A 58 14.76 -5.49 -1.35
N LEU A 59 13.60 -4.87 -1.57
CA LEU A 59 12.34 -5.54 -1.87
C LEU A 59 12.06 -5.50 -3.39
N ARG A 60 11.08 -6.27 -3.88
CA ARG A 60 10.63 -6.16 -5.27
C ARG A 60 10.15 -4.74 -5.57
N THR A 61 10.46 -4.22 -6.76
CA THR A 61 9.91 -2.95 -7.25
C THR A 61 8.38 -2.99 -7.27
N LYS A 62 7.77 -1.92 -6.73
CA LYS A 62 6.31 -1.75 -6.67
C LYS A 62 5.83 -0.77 -7.73
N VAL A 63 4.64 -0.99 -8.26
CA VAL A 63 3.99 -0.13 -9.27
C VAL A 63 2.70 0.44 -8.71
N ASN A 64 2.53 1.75 -8.80
CA ASN A 64 1.29 2.44 -8.44
C ASN A 64 0.53 2.83 -9.71
N ALA A 65 -0.78 2.57 -9.74
CA ALA A 65 -1.69 3.08 -10.77
C ALA A 65 -2.49 4.27 -10.22
N ASN A 66 -2.66 5.32 -11.03
CA ASN A 66 -3.53 6.44 -10.67
C ASN A 66 -4.89 6.28 -11.34
N ILE A 67 -5.95 6.41 -10.55
CA ILE A 67 -7.33 6.56 -11.02
C ILE A 67 -7.87 7.90 -10.53
N GLY A 68 -9.10 8.21 -10.89
CA GLY A 68 -9.82 9.37 -10.38
C GLY A 68 -10.60 10.10 -11.45
N THR A 69 -11.63 10.79 -10.99
CA THR A 69 -12.51 11.64 -11.78
C THR A 69 -11.93 13.04 -12.01
N SER A 70 -12.52 13.74 -12.96
CA SER A 70 -12.27 15.15 -13.24
C SER A 70 -13.59 15.92 -13.37
N LYS A 71 -13.52 17.24 -13.54
CA LYS A 71 -14.72 18.06 -13.81
C LYS A 71 -15.45 17.63 -15.09
N ASP A 72 -14.69 17.18 -16.09
CA ASP A 72 -15.22 16.86 -17.41
C ASP A 72 -15.65 15.38 -17.53
N ASN A 73 -15.15 14.51 -16.66
CA ASN A 73 -15.51 13.10 -16.60
C ASN A 73 -15.51 12.61 -15.16
N ASN A 74 -16.70 12.35 -14.61
CA ASN A 74 -16.94 11.98 -13.22
C ASN A 74 -17.73 10.67 -13.04
N ASP A 75 -17.60 9.73 -13.97
CA ASP A 75 -18.27 8.43 -13.90
C ASP A 75 -17.58 7.49 -12.89
N LEU A 76 -18.21 7.35 -11.72
CA LEU A 76 -17.75 6.44 -10.65
C LEU A 76 -17.67 4.98 -11.12
N ILE A 77 -18.60 4.51 -11.96
CA ILE A 77 -18.59 3.12 -12.43
C ILE A 77 -17.37 2.87 -13.31
N ALA A 78 -17.02 3.83 -14.16
CA ALA A 78 -15.81 3.76 -14.97
C ALA A 78 -14.53 3.76 -14.09
N GLU A 79 -14.48 4.57 -13.02
CA GLU A 79 -13.36 4.56 -12.08
C GLU A 79 -13.20 3.22 -11.34
N LEU A 80 -14.31 2.64 -10.88
CA LEU A 80 -14.30 1.31 -10.25
C LEU A 80 -13.84 0.22 -11.21
N GLU A 81 -14.17 0.34 -12.50
CA GLU A 81 -13.69 -0.60 -13.51
C GLU A 81 -12.18 -0.44 -13.76
N LYS A 82 -11.68 0.80 -13.83
CA LYS A 82 -10.23 1.06 -13.88
C LYS A 82 -9.49 0.49 -12.67
N LEU A 83 -10.05 0.61 -11.46
CA LEU A 83 -9.50 0.00 -10.26
C LEU A 83 -9.34 -1.51 -10.41
N LYS A 84 -10.40 -2.21 -10.85
CA LYS A 84 -10.34 -3.67 -11.07
C LYS A 84 -9.30 -4.06 -12.11
N ILE A 85 -9.25 -3.33 -13.23
CA ILE A 85 -8.28 -3.58 -14.30
C ILE A 85 -6.84 -3.34 -13.80
N ALA A 86 -6.60 -2.28 -13.03
CA ALA A 86 -5.29 -2.00 -12.46
C ALA A 86 -4.81 -3.12 -11.54
N ILE A 87 -5.69 -3.62 -10.65
CA ILE A 87 -5.38 -4.76 -9.77
C ILE A 87 -5.10 -6.01 -10.60
N ALA A 88 -5.95 -6.33 -11.58
CA ALA A 88 -5.79 -7.51 -12.43
C ALA A 88 -4.49 -7.46 -13.28
N ALA A 89 -4.05 -6.27 -13.66
CA ALA A 89 -2.79 -6.04 -14.36
C ALA A 89 -1.54 -6.09 -13.45
N GLY A 90 -1.73 -6.22 -12.13
CA GLY A 90 -0.63 -6.35 -11.17
C GLY A 90 -0.16 -5.04 -10.53
N ALA A 91 -0.99 -3.99 -10.50
CA ALA A 91 -0.67 -2.80 -9.71
C ALA A 91 -0.61 -3.14 -8.22
N ASP A 92 0.47 -2.73 -7.55
CA ASP A 92 0.71 -2.96 -6.13
C ASP A 92 -0.08 -2.00 -5.24
N ALA A 93 -0.24 -0.77 -5.73
CA ALA A 93 -0.98 0.28 -5.08
C ALA A 93 -1.81 1.04 -6.11
N VAL A 94 -2.90 1.65 -5.64
CA VAL A 94 -3.71 2.56 -6.43
C VAL A 94 -3.93 3.84 -5.64
N MET A 95 -3.82 4.97 -6.33
CA MET A 95 -4.12 6.28 -5.77
C MET A 95 -5.33 6.87 -6.48
N ASP A 96 -6.31 7.28 -5.69
CA ASP A 96 -7.42 8.10 -6.17
C ASP A 96 -6.98 9.58 -6.20
N LEU A 97 -6.95 10.15 -7.40
CA LEU A 97 -6.61 11.53 -7.68
C LEU A 97 -7.83 12.32 -8.19
N SER A 98 -9.04 11.92 -7.79
CA SER A 98 -10.29 12.57 -8.19
C SER A 98 -10.32 14.06 -7.84
N THR A 99 -10.75 14.87 -8.80
CA THR A 99 -10.84 16.35 -8.68
C THR A 99 -12.21 16.93 -9.01
N GLY A 100 -13.17 16.10 -9.42
CA GLY A 100 -14.52 16.55 -9.77
C GLY A 100 -15.59 15.48 -9.52
N GLY A 101 -16.84 15.91 -9.35
CA GLY A 101 -17.92 15.04 -8.89
C GLY A 101 -17.98 14.96 -7.35
N ASP A 102 -18.55 13.88 -6.83
CA ASP A 102 -18.64 13.64 -5.38
C ASP A 102 -17.41 12.87 -4.90
N LEU A 103 -16.57 13.54 -4.09
CA LEU A 103 -15.25 13.05 -3.69
C LEU A 103 -15.22 12.42 -2.29
N ALA A 104 -16.31 12.53 -1.54
CA ALA A 104 -16.37 12.14 -0.13
C ALA A 104 -17.22 10.91 0.15
N GLN A 105 -17.70 10.22 -0.91
CA GLN A 105 -18.44 8.96 -0.80
C GLN A 105 -17.54 7.74 -0.67
#